data_AF-A0A7D5L9X9-F1
#
_entry.id   AF-A0A7D5L9X9-F1
#
_cell.length_a   1.000
_cell.length_b   1.000
_cell.length_c   1.000
_cell.angle_alpha   90.00
_cell.angle_beta   90.00
_cell.angle_gamma   90.00
#
_symmetry.space_group_name_H-M   'P 1'
#
loop_
_entity.id
_entity.type
_entity.pdbx_description
1 polymer ?
#
loop_
_entity_poly.entity_id
_entity_poly.type
_entity_poly.pdbx_seq_one_letter_code
_entity_poly.pdbx_strand_id
1 'polypeptide(L)' 'MVWEYTCPVDGCEFSASGNEEGGVVESAQQHVGDKHGDMPTREEVERHLVGPG' A
#
# COMPACT_ATOMS: atom_id res chain seq x y z
N MET A 1 -1.73 -1.37 17.04
CA MET A 1 -0.67 -0.81 16.18
C MET A 1 -1.20 -0.92 14.77
N VAL A 2 -1.50 0.20 14.11
CA VAL A 2 -2.05 0.23 12.75
C VAL A 2 -0.97 0.65 11.76
N TRP A 3 -0.88 -0.09 10.67
CA TRP A 3 -0.13 0.22 9.47
C TRP A 3 -1.06 0.89 8.48
N GLU A 4 -0.59 1.94 7.82
CA GLU A 4 -1.37 2.68 6.82
C GLU A 4 -0.56 2.82 5.54
N TYR A 5 -1.19 2.60 4.41
CA TYR A 5 -0.63 2.79 3.07
C TYR A 5 -1.52 3.76 2.31
N THR A 6 -0.90 4.72 1.66
CA THR A 6 -1.58 5.61 0.70
C THR A 6 -0.97 5.39 -0.67
N CYS A 7 -1.80 5.18 -1.68
CA CYS A 7 -1.32 4.99 -3.04
C CYS A 7 -0.59 6.27 -3.52
N PRO A 8 0.67 6.17 -4.01
CA PRO A 8 1.42 7.34 -4.47
C PRO A 8 1.04 7.79 -5.89
N VAL A 9 0.12 7.09 -6.55
CA VAL A 9 -0.29 7.43 -7.92
C VAL A 9 -1.17 8.68 -7.90
N ASP A 10 -0.79 9.66 -8.71
CA ASP A 10 -1.52 10.93 -8.81
C ASP A 10 -2.98 10.72 -9.20
N GLY A 11 -3.89 11.26 -8.39
CA GLY A 11 -5.33 11.08 -8.57
C GLY A 11 -5.89 9.74 -8.05
N CYS A 12 -5.10 8.92 -7.35
CA CYS A 12 -5.59 7.70 -6.71
C CYS A 12 -5.93 7.94 -5.24
N GLU A 13 -7.21 7.82 -4.88
CA GLU A 13 -7.70 7.97 -3.50
C GLU A 13 -7.63 6.67 -2.69
N PHE A 14 -6.93 5.64 -3.20
CA PHE A 14 -6.83 4.36 -2.51
C PHE A 14 -5.90 4.45 -1.31
N SER A 15 -6.43 4.03 -0.16
CA SER A 15 -5.68 3.84 1.07
C SER A 15 -6.02 2.49 1.69
N ALA A 16 -5.01 1.79 2.20
CA ALA A 16 -5.17 0.53 2.91
C ALA A 16 -4.64 0.69 4.34
N SER A 17 -5.35 0.12 5.32
CA SER A 17 -4.93 0.17 6.72
C SER A 17 -5.18 -1.16 7.41
N GLY A 18 -4.27 -1.60 8.27
CA GLY A 18 -4.36 -2.91 8.92
C GLY A 18 -3.46 -3.03 10.13
N ASN A 19 -3.71 -4.02 10.98
CA ASN A 19 -2.85 -4.27 12.16
C ASN A 19 -1.58 -5.06 11.81
N GLU A 20 -1.50 -5.59 10.59
CA GLU A 20 -0.42 -6.40 10.07
C GLU A 20 0.15 -5.74 8.81
N GLU A 21 1.45 -5.42 8.82
CA GLU A 21 2.15 -4.81 7.68
C GLU A 21 1.92 -5.61 6.39
N GLY A 22 2.09 -6.94 6.46
CA GLY A 22 1.95 -7.82 5.30
C GLY A 22 0.57 -7.76 4.65
N GLY A 23 -0.51 -7.59 5.43
CA GLY A 23 -1.86 -7.48 4.88
C GLY A 23 -2.09 -6.14 4.15
N VAL A 24 -1.48 -5.06 4.65
CA VAL A 24 -1.52 -3.75 3.99
C VAL A 24 -0.68 -3.76 2.72
N VAL A 25 0.52 -4.36 2.77
CA VAL A 25 1.39 -4.54 1.60
C VAL A 25 0.67 -5.33 0.50
N GLU A 26 0.08 -6.48 0.83
CA GLU A 26 -0.61 -7.32 -0.15
C GLU A 26 -1.78 -6.58 -0.81
N SER A 27 -2.57 -5.86 0.00
CA SER A 27 -3.69 -5.04 -0.50
C SER A 27 -3.23 -3.93 -1.44
N ALA A 28 -2.13 -3.26 -1.10
CA ALA A 28 -1.53 -2.21 -1.91
C ALA A 28 -0.98 -2.76 -3.23
N GLN A 29 -0.20 -3.85 -3.19
CA GLN A 29 0.34 -4.49 -4.40
C GLN A 29 -0.78 -4.97 -5.34
N GLN A 30 -1.83 -5.58 -4.78
CA GLN A 30 -2.99 -6.01 -5.56
C GLN A 30 -3.71 -4.82 -6.20
N HIS A 31 -3.94 -3.74 -5.45
CA HIS A 31 -4.58 -2.54 -5.98
C HIS A 31 -3.78 -1.93 -7.11
N VAL A 32 -2.47 -1.72 -6.94
CA VAL A 32 -1.63 -1.09 -7.95
C VAL A 32 -1.52 -1.99 -9.19
N GLY A 33 -1.44 -3.31 -9.00
CA GLY A 33 -1.49 -4.28 -10.10
C GLY A 33 -2.78 -4.21 -10.92
N ASP A 34 -3.93 -4.17 -10.26
CA ASP A 34 -5.24 -4.16 -10.92
C ASP A 34 -5.60 -2.80 -11.53
N LYS A 35 -5.31 -1.70 -10.83
CA LYS A 35 -5.75 -0.35 -11.20
C LYS A 35 -4.74 0.45 -12.00
N HIS A 36 -3.46 0.22 -11.78
CA HIS A 36 -2.39 0.97 -12.45
C HIS A 36 -1.63 0.12 -13.46
N GLY A 37 -1.87 -1.20 -13.51
CA GLY A 37 -1.14 -2.11 -14.39
C GLY A 37 0.34 -2.20 -14.05
N ASP A 38 0.73 -1.70 -12.88
CA ASP A 38 2.07 -1.73 -12.34
C ASP A 38 2.10 -2.70 -11.16
N MET A 39 3.12 -3.54 -11.08
CA MET A 39 3.20 -4.55 -10.02
C MET A 39 4.34 -4.14 -9.07
N PRO A 40 4.07 -3.24 -8.10
CA PRO A 40 5.11 -2.69 -7.25
C PRO A 40 5.71 -3.79 -6.39
N THR A 41 6.99 -3.70 -6.09
CA THR A 41 7.63 -4.61 -5.14
C THR A 41 7.18 -4.28 -3.72
N ARG A 42 7.33 -5.25 -2.81
CA ARG A 42 7.07 -5.04 -1.39
C ARG A 42 7.85 -3.84 -0.85
N GLU A 43 9.13 -3.73 -1.20
CA GLU A 43 9.98 -2.61 -0.78
C GLU A 43 9.43 -1.25 -1.25
N GLU A 44 8.93 -1.16 -2.48
CA GLU A 44 8.35 0.10 -2.99
C GLU A 44 7.07 0.47 -2.25
N VAL A 45 6.23 -0.52 -1.91
CA VAL A 45 5.03 -0.32 -1.09
C VAL A 45 5.40 0.09 0.34
N GLU A 46 6.41 -0.55 0.93
CA GLU A 46 6.92 -0.27 2.28
C GLU A 46 7.44 1.17 2.43
N ARG A 47 7.98 1.78 1.36
CA ARG A 47 8.40 3.18 1.37
C ARG A 47 7.26 4.17 1.52
N HIS A 48 6.04 3.75 1.21
CA HIS A 48 4.81 4.54 1.35
C HIS A 48 3.93 4.06 2.52
N LEU A 49 4.39 3.07 3.27
CA LEU A 49 3.75 2.61 4.49
C LEU A 49 4.13 3.51 5.67
N VAL A 50 3.11 4.00 6.36
CA VAL A 50 3.22 4.67 7.64
C VAL A 50 3.06 3.61 8.72
N GLY A 51 4.14 3.40 9.47
CA GLY A 51 4.15 2.45 10.58
C GLY A 51 3.38 2.96 11.80
N PRO A 52 2.97 2.06 12.69
CA PRO A 52 2.34 2.41 13.95
C PRO A 52 3.29 3.26 14.80
N GLY A 53 2.89 4.51 15.08
CA GLY A 53 3.54 5.37 16.07
C GLY A 53 3.29 4.94 17.51
#